data_AF-A0A1H3J6D3-F1
#
_entry.id   AF-A0A1H3J6D3-F1
#
_cell.length_a   1.000
_cell.length_b   1.000
_cell.length_c   1.000
_cell.angle_alpha   90.00
_cell.angle_beta   90.00
_cell.angle_gamma   90.00
#
_symmetry.space_group_name_H-M   'P 1'
#
loop_
_entity.id
_entity.type
_entity.pdbx_description
1 polymer ?
#
loop_
_entity_poly.entity_id
_entity_poly.type
_entity_poly.pdbx_seq_one_letter_code
_entity_poly.pdbx_strand_id
1 'polypeptide(L)'
;MGALIFYTAIYFLGYFAIHGLNLIAGRILINRRIAGLVGVFFVAVFHGYKIMSSPLPARQDTDATYALGYYVIFPVVIIVGVFLYITWQEKKDNDSL
;
A
#
# COMPACT_ATOMS: atom_id res chain seq x y z
N MET A 1 2.98 -10.51 -11.10
CA MET A 1 3.89 -10.40 -9.94
C MET A 1 4.45 -8.98 -9.71
N GLY A 2 4.62 -8.14 -10.74
CA GLY A 2 5.18 -6.78 -10.56
C GLY A 2 4.36 -5.79 -9.71
N ALA A 3 3.02 -5.86 -9.75
CA ALA A 3 2.18 -4.91 -9.00
C ALA A 3 2.34 -5.03 -7.48
N LEU A 4 2.36 -6.26 -6.93
CA LEU A 4 2.59 -6.46 -5.50
C LEU A 4 3.94 -5.91 -5.06
N ILE A 5 5.01 -6.20 -5.82
CA ILE A 5 6.36 -5.68 -5.55
C ILE A 5 6.36 -4.14 -5.58
N PHE A 6 5.68 -3.55 -6.57
CA PHE A 6 5.55 -2.10 -6.68
C PHE A 6 4.86 -1.49 -5.45
N TYR A 7 3.69 -1.99 -5.04
CA TYR A 7 3.01 -1.47 -3.85
C TYR A 7 3.80 -1.72 -2.56
N THR A 8 4.54 -2.82 -2.46
CA THR A 8 5.49 -3.04 -1.35
C THR A 8 6.57 -1.96 -1.32
N ALA A 9 7.14 -1.60 -2.46
CA ALA A 9 8.12 -0.51 -2.55
C ALA A 9 7.50 0.83 -2.12
N ILE A 10 6.26 1.12 -2.54
CA ILE A 10 5.52 2.32 -2.10
C ILE A 10 5.30 2.33 -0.59
N TYR A 11 4.91 1.20 0.00
CA TYR A 11 4.74 1.07 1.45
C TYR A 11 6.04 1.43 2.19
N PHE A 12 7.16 0.83 1.77
CA PHE A 12 8.45 1.10 2.39
C PHE A 12 8.94 2.53 2.14
N LEU A 13 8.66 3.12 0.98
CA LEU A 13 9.00 4.51 0.71
C LEU A 13 8.31 5.45 1.71
N GLY A 14 6.99 5.30 1.92
CA GLY A 14 6.26 6.09 2.91
C GLY A 14 6.73 5.83 4.35
N TYR A 15 7.03 4.57 4.67
CA TYR A 15 7.56 4.17 5.97
C TYR A 15 8.91 4.84 6.27
N PHE A 16 9.88 4.73 5.34
CA PHE A 16 11.23 5.27 5.52
C PHE A 16 11.26 6.79 5.45
N ALA A 17 10.43 7.42 4.61
CA ALA A 17 10.30 8.87 4.55
C ALA A 17 9.88 9.44 5.91
N ILE A 18 8.82 8.89 6.52
CA ILE A 18 8.37 9.33 7.85
C ILE A 18 9.36 8.93 8.95
N HIS A 19 10.03 7.78 8.82
CA HIS A 19 11.06 7.41 9.77
C HIS A 19 12.20 8.45 9.79
N GLY A 20 12.71 8.84 8.61
CA GLY A 20 13.72 9.89 8.48
C GLY A 20 13.24 11.24 9.02
N LEU A 21 12.00 11.64 8.70
CA LEU A 21 11.42 12.88 9.24
C LEU A 21 11.29 12.87 10.76
N ASN A 22 10.87 11.75 11.35
CA ASN A 22 10.79 11.61 12.81
C ASN A 22 12.18 11.71 13.47
N LEU A 23 13.22 11.15 12.83
CA LEU A 23 14.61 11.29 13.31
C LEU A 23 15.09 12.74 13.27
N ILE A 24 14.84 13.45 12.16
CA ILE A 24 15.22 14.86 12.00
C ILE A 24 14.47 15.75 13.00
N ALA A 25 13.18 15.47 13.23
CA ALA A 25 12.35 16.24 14.15
C ALA A 25 12.61 15.94 15.63
N GLY A 26 13.38 14.88 15.96
CA GLY A 26 13.62 14.44 17.33
C GLY A 26 12.37 13.95 18.07
N ARG A 27 11.25 13.74 17.36
CA ARG A 27 9.97 13.30 17.93
C ARG A 27 9.16 12.51 16.90
N ILE A 28 8.22 11.71 17.37
CA ILE A 28 7.27 11.02 16.51
C ILE A 28 6.24 12.04 16.02
N LEU A 29 6.29 12.39 14.73
CA LEU A 29 5.29 13.22 14.06
C LEU A 29 4.13 12.36 13.56
N ILE A 30 4.46 11.29 12.83
CA ILE A 30 3.49 10.38 12.23
C ILE A 30 3.96 8.94 12.49
N ASN A 31 3.02 8.03 12.71
CA ASN A 31 3.32 6.60 12.76
C ASN A 31 3.79 6.12 11.38
N ARG A 32 5.05 5.71 11.30
CA ARG A 32 5.72 5.22 10.09
C ARG A 32 4.94 4.11 9.35
N ARG A 33 4.23 3.23 10.05
CA ARG A 33 3.43 2.16 9.42
C ARG A 33 2.18 2.71 8.76
N ILE A 34 1.49 3.64 9.42
CA ILE A 34 0.33 4.34 8.86
C ILE A 34 0.74 5.14 7.63
N ALA A 35 1.90 5.82 7.69
CA ALA A 35 2.41 6.56 6.55
C ALA A 35 2.67 5.70 5.31
N GLY A 36 3.25 4.50 5.50
CA GLY A 36 3.40 3.52 4.44
C GLY A 36 2.06 3.14 3.82
N LEU A 37 1.04 2.85 4.64
CA LEU A 37 -0.32 2.56 4.15
C LEU A 37 -0.96 3.72 3.41
N VAL A 38 -0.82 4.95 3.91
CA VAL A 38 -1.34 6.16 3.24
C VAL A 38 -0.73 6.30 1.85
N GLY A 39 0.57 6.08 1.72
CA GLY A 39 1.24 6.06 0.41
C GLY A 39 0.67 5.01 -0.54
N VAL A 40 0.44 3.79 -0.03
CA VAL A 40 -0.19 2.70 -0.80
C VAL A 40 -1.58 3.09 -1.28
N PHE A 41 -2.45 3.61 -0.40
CA PHE A 41 -3.80 4.01 -0.78
C PHE A 41 -3.80 5.15 -1.78
N PHE A 42 -2.94 6.14 -1.61
CA PHE A 42 -2.80 7.24 -2.55
C PHE A 42 -2.45 6.71 -3.95
N VAL A 43 -1.41 5.89 -4.06
CA VAL A 43 -1.00 5.30 -5.35
C VAL A 43 -2.08 4.37 -5.92
N ALA A 44 -2.80 3.63 -5.07
CA ALA A 44 -3.87 2.74 -5.50
C ALA A 44 -5.03 3.49 -6.16
N VAL A 45 -5.45 4.62 -5.59
CA VAL A 45 -6.48 5.48 -6.17
C VAL A 45 -6.06 5.99 -7.54
N PHE A 46 -4.84 6.52 -7.67
CA PHE A 46 -4.31 7.01 -8.95
C PHE A 46 -4.18 5.89 -10.00
N HIS A 47 -3.70 4.72 -9.59
CA HIS A 47 -3.53 3.58 -10.48
C HIS A 47 -4.89 3.02 -10.94
N GLY A 48 -5.86 2.88 -10.02
CA GLY A 48 -7.22 2.46 -10.34
C GLY A 48 -7.93 3.45 -11.27
N TYR A 49 -7.80 4.76 -10.99
CA TYR A 49 -8.32 5.81 -11.87
C TYR A 49 -7.76 5.68 -13.29
N LYS A 50 -6.44 5.51 -13.43
CA LYS A 50 -5.80 5.31 -14.74
C LYS A 50 -6.37 4.09 -15.48
N ILE A 51 -6.59 2.97 -14.79
CA ILE A 51 -7.16 1.76 -15.42
C ILE A 51 -8.57 2.04 -15.94
N MET A 52 -9.40 2.72 -15.15
CA MET A 52 -10.79 3.02 -15.52
C MET A 52 -10.92 4.09 -16.61
N SER A 53 -9.99 5.05 -16.66
CA SER A 53 -10.06 6.19 -17.58
C SER A 53 -9.33 5.96 -18.91
N SER A 54 -8.53 4.89 -19.01
CA SER A 54 -7.75 4.62 -20.23
C SER A 54 -8.64 3.95 -21.28
N PRO A 55 -8.59 4.39 -22.55
CA PRO A 55 -9.29 3.69 -23.62
C PRO A 55 -8.74 2.27 -23.72
N LEU A 56 -9.62 1.27 -23.72
CA LEU A 56 -9.21 -0.11 -23.91
C LEU A 56 -8.48 -0.20 -25.26
N PRO A 57 -7.22 -0.68 -25.31
CA PRO A 57 -6.54 -0.90 -26.57
C PRO A 57 -7.40 -1.81 -27.45
N ALA A 58 -7.51 -1.50 -28.75
CA ALA A 58 -8.37 -2.20 -29.71
C ALA A 58 -8.06 -3.71 -29.92
N ARG A 59 -7.19 -4.31 -29.10
CA ARG A 59 -6.75 -5.71 -29.12
C ARG A 59 -6.55 -6.31 -27.72
N GLN A 60 -7.01 -5.66 -26.64
CA GLN A 60 -6.97 -6.24 -25.30
C GLN A 60 -8.35 -6.73 -24.91
N ASP A 61 -8.52 -8.05 -24.89
CA ASP A 61 -9.71 -8.74 -24.37
C ASP A 61 -9.77 -8.70 -22.82
N THR A 62 -9.03 -7.77 -22.20
CA THR A 62 -8.90 -7.67 -20.75
C THR A 62 -9.87 -6.62 -20.23
N ASP A 63 -10.94 -7.09 -19.59
CA ASP A 63 -11.92 -6.23 -18.91
C ASP A 63 -11.20 -5.32 -17.89
N ALA A 64 -11.53 -4.03 -17.89
CA ALA A 64 -11.03 -3.05 -16.93
C ALA A 64 -11.27 -3.49 -15.48
N THR A 65 -12.36 -4.21 -15.23
CA THR A 65 -12.70 -4.79 -13.92
C THR A 65 -11.68 -5.84 -13.49
N TYR A 66 -11.28 -6.73 -14.41
CA TYR A 66 -10.26 -7.73 -14.15
C TYR A 66 -8.90 -7.07 -13.86
N ALA A 67 -8.53 -6.07 -14.68
CA ALA A 67 -7.28 -5.33 -14.49
C ALA A 67 -7.24 -4.60 -13.14
N LEU A 68 -8.34 -3.93 -12.74
CA LEU A 68 -8.46 -3.28 -11.44
C LEU A 68 -8.33 -4.28 -10.29
N GLY A 69 -9.04 -5.42 -10.39
CA GLY A 69 -9.00 -6.49 -9.40
C GLY A 69 -7.58 -7.03 -9.19
N TYR A 70 -6.91 -7.39 -10.29
CA TYR A 70 -5.63 -8.07 -10.24
C TYR A 70 -4.44 -7.13 -9.95
N TYR A 71 -4.42 -5.94 -10.55
CA TYR A 71 -3.28 -5.02 -10.44
C TYR A 71 -3.39 -3.99 -9.31
N VAL A 72 -4.58 -3.79 -8.73
CA VAL A 72 -4.80 -2.80 -7.67
C VAL A 72 -5.39 -3.43 -6.42
N ILE A 73 -6.56 -4.05 -6.51
CA ILE A 73 -7.28 -4.53 -5.32
C ILE A 73 -6.51 -5.65 -4.63
N PHE A 74 -6.12 -6.69 -5.38
CA PHE A 74 -5.39 -7.84 -4.84
C PHE A 74 -4.10 -7.45 -4.08
N PRO A 75 -3.15 -6.68 -4.65
CA PRO A 75 -1.95 -6.30 -3.92
C PRO A 75 -2.21 -5.38 -2.71
N VAL A 76 -3.19 -4.47 -2.80
CA VAL A 76 -3.56 -3.61 -1.67
C VAL A 76 -4.13 -4.45 -0.52
N VAL A 77 -5.01 -5.42 -0.80
CA VAL A 77 -5.57 -6.33 0.21
C VAL A 77 -4.47 -7.13 0.90
N ILE A 78 -3.47 -7.64 0.15
CA ILE A 78 -2.32 -8.34 0.74
C ILE A 78 -1.56 -7.43 1.71
N ILE A 79 -1.26 -6.19 1.30
CA ILE A 79 -0.50 -5.25 2.15
C ILE A 79 -1.28 -4.90 3.41
N VAL A 80 -2.59 -4.63 3.28
CA VAL A 80 -3.46 -4.37 4.43
C VAL A 80 -3.52 -5.59 5.35
N GLY A 81 -3.66 -6.80 4.80
CA GLY A 81 -3.66 -8.05 5.57
C GLY A 81 -2.37 -8.24 6.38
N VAL A 82 -1.21 -8.04 5.75
CA VAL A 82 0.09 -8.10 6.43
C VAL A 82 0.21 -7.03 7.51
N PHE A 83 -0.20 -5.78 7.23
CA PHE A 83 -0.19 -4.71 8.21
C PHE A 83 -1.04 -5.06 9.45
N LEU A 84 -2.28 -5.52 9.23
CA LEU A 84 -3.19 -5.89 10.32
C LEU A 84 -2.64 -7.06 11.13
N TYR A 85 -2.07 -8.06 10.46
CA TYR A 85 -1.47 -9.22 11.11
C TYR A 85 -0.32 -8.81 12.04
N ILE A 86 0.60 -7.97 11.57
CA ILE A 86 1.75 -7.52 12.38
C ILE A 86 1.25 -6.64 13.54
N THR A 87 0.32 -5.71 13.29
CA THR A 87 -0.25 -4.86 14.34
C THR A 87 -1.00 -5.67 15.40
N TRP A 88 -1.69 -6.74 14.99
CA TRP A 88 -2.36 -7.64 15.93
C TRP A 88 -1.37 -8.44 16.77
N GLN A 89 -0.30 -8.98 16.16
CA GLN A 89 0.77 -9.65 16.90
C GLN A 89 1.42 -8.75 17.95
N GLU A 90 1.77 -7.50 17.61
CA GLU A 90 2.38 -6.57 18.56
C GLU A 90 1.49 -6.26 19.76
N LYS A 91 0.17 -6.19 19.55
CA LYS A 91 -0.77 -6.03 20.66
C LYS A 91 -0.76 -7.24 21.58
N LYS A 92 -0.82 -8.44 21.00
CA LYS A 92 -0.81 -9.70 21.77
C LYS A 92 0.45 -9.83 22.61
N ASP A 93 1.60 -9.46 22.06
CA ASP A 93 2.88 -9.53 22.76
C ASP A 93 2.95 -8.52 23.90
N ASN A 94 2.45 -7.29 23.70
CA ASN A 94 2.38 -6.27 24.75
C ASN A 94 1.39 -6.64 25.89
N ASP A 95 0.28 -7.31 25.58
CA ASP A 95 -0.70 -7.74 26.59
C ASP A 95 -0.22 -8.95 27.41
N SER A 96 0.85 -9.62 26.96
CA SER A 96 1.43 -10.82 27.59
C SER A 96 2.61 -10.55 28.54
N LEU A 97 3.03 -9.28 28.66
CA LEU A 97 4.13 -8.80 29.52
C LEU A 97 3.60 -7.96 30.69
#